data_AF-X7ZJ41-F1
#
_entry.id   AF-X7ZJ41-F1
#
_cell.length_a   1.000
_cell.length_b   1.000
_cell.length_c   1.000
_cell.angle_alpha   90.00
_cell.angle_beta   90.00
_cell.angle_gamma   90.00
#
_symmetry.space_group_name_H-M   'P 1'
#
loop_
_entity.id
_entity.type
_entity.pdbx_description
1 polymer ?
#
loop_
_entity_poly.entity_id
_entity_poly.type
_entity_poly.pdbx_seq_one_letter_code
_entity_poly.pdbx_strand_id
1 'polypeptide(L)'
;MGDASLHLYADTSLQLPNTDPEGRDLILSCGAALNHCIIALAATGWQAKVCRLPNPADPSHLASIEVSRQNADQLDIMLAAAIPRRRTDRRHYSFWPVPVSDIALMAARAARNGVTVHQVDAMDKLNAVVAKSVWDHASDADYLAELTAWSGRHASAVGVPARNTPIPDPAAAIPSRRFAGPTLAMPPDVSPADDNAVMLALGTRTDDRLAQLRAGEATSVVLLTATAMGLASCPVTEPLEIAETRAAVRADVFGDSQYPQMLLRVGWAPINADPLPSTPRRDLSEIVEWIADGEKSVNG
;
A
#
# COMPACT_ATOMS: atom_id res chain seq x y z
N MET A 1 10.31 30.98 11.23
CA MET A 1 10.47 29.52 11.06
C MET A 1 9.69 28.91 12.19
N GLY A 2 8.69 28.07 11.89
CA GLY A 2 7.70 27.67 12.89
C GLY A 2 8.20 26.53 13.77
N ASP A 3 8.03 26.68 15.09
CA ASP A 3 8.39 25.73 16.16
C ASP A 3 7.57 24.42 16.17
N ALA A 4 7.08 23.95 15.01
CA ALA A 4 6.29 22.73 14.91
C ALA A 4 6.65 21.97 13.62
N SER A 5 7.59 21.04 13.73
CA SER A 5 7.91 20.07 12.69
C SER A 5 7.49 18.66 13.12
N LEU A 6 7.03 17.86 12.16
CA LEU A 6 6.84 16.43 12.34
C LEU A 6 7.96 15.71 11.60
N HIS A 7 8.47 14.64 12.19
CA HIS A 7 9.52 13.82 11.60
C HIS A 7 9.01 12.38 11.45
N LEU A 8 9.28 11.79 10.29
CA LEU A 8 8.93 10.42 9.98
C LEU A 8 10.20 9.58 9.95
N TYR A 9 10.22 8.53 10.77
CA TYR A 9 11.29 7.55 10.82
C TYR A 9 10.78 6.17 10.40
N ALA A 10 11.64 5.39 9.77
CA ALA A 10 11.41 3.96 9.55
C ALA A 10 11.75 3.18 10.82
N ASP A 11 10.77 2.43 11.34
CA ASP A 11 11.02 1.47 12.42
C ASP A 11 11.52 0.15 11.81
N THR A 12 12.83 -0.03 11.77
CA THR A 12 13.46 -1.22 11.17
C THR A 12 13.24 -2.48 12.00
N SER A 13 12.79 -2.37 13.26
CA SER A 13 12.42 -3.54 14.07
C SER A 13 11.17 -4.25 13.53
N LEU A 14 10.40 -3.57 12.69
CA LEU A 14 9.20 -4.11 12.02
C LEU A 14 9.48 -4.61 10.60
N GLN A 15 10.74 -4.58 10.15
CA GLN A 15 11.10 -5.16 8.86
C GLN A 15 10.86 -6.68 8.88
N LEU A 16 10.35 -7.20 7.77
CA LEU A 16 10.09 -8.63 7.57
C LEU A 16 11.30 -9.25 6.86
N PRO A 17 12.28 -9.86 7.55
CA PRO A 17 13.51 -10.34 6.92
C PRO A 17 13.31 -11.39 5.82
N ASN A 18 12.23 -12.19 5.86
CA ASN A 18 12.01 -13.22 4.85
C ASN A 18 11.13 -12.74 3.69
N THR A 19 10.14 -11.88 3.98
CA THR A 19 9.23 -11.30 2.98
C THR A 19 9.83 -10.07 2.30
N ASP A 20 10.53 -9.21 3.05
CA ASP A 20 11.06 -7.91 2.61
C ASP A 20 12.52 -7.73 3.11
N PRO A 21 13.46 -8.58 2.65
CA PRO A 21 14.86 -8.56 3.11
C PRO A 21 15.56 -7.22 2.81
N GLU A 22 15.14 -6.51 1.77
CA GLU A 22 15.70 -5.20 1.38
C GLU A 22 14.97 -4.01 2.03
N GLY A 23 13.87 -4.24 2.74
CA GLY A 23 13.09 -3.20 3.43
C GLY A 23 12.30 -2.29 2.48
N ARG A 24 12.08 -2.71 1.23
CA ARG A 24 11.38 -1.92 0.20
C ARG A 24 9.92 -1.71 0.56
N ASP A 25 9.25 -2.76 1.00
CA ASP A 25 7.83 -2.72 1.37
C ASP A 25 7.63 -1.94 2.69
N LEU A 26 8.61 -1.96 3.60
CA LEU A 26 8.67 -1.06 4.76
C LEU A 26 8.70 0.41 4.32
N ILE A 27 9.57 0.78 3.38
CA ILE A 27 9.67 2.17 2.89
C ILE A 27 8.41 2.60 2.14
N LEU A 28 7.84 1.72 1.30
CA LEU A 28 6.54 1.94 0.65
C LEU A 28 5.44 2.20 1.69
N SER A 29 5.40 1.42 2.76
CA SER A 29 4.43 1.58 3.85
C SER A 29 4.59 2.92 4.57
N CYS A 30 5.83 3.34 4.86
CA CYS A 30 6.11 4.65 5.43
C CYS A 30 5.70 5.79 4.48
N GLY A 31 5.93 5.65 3.17
CA GLY A 31 5.47 6.63 2.17
C GLY A 31 3.94 6.74 2.12
N ALA A 32 3.23 5.61 2.25
CA ALA A 32 1.78 5.62 2.33
C ALA A 32 1.29 6.36 3.60
N ALA A 33 1.93 6.09 4.74
CA ALA A 33 1.64 6.78 6.01
C ALA A 33 1.93 8.29 5.94
N LEU A 34 3.05 8.68 5.31
CA LEU A 34 3.40 10.08 5.05
C LEU A 34 2.30 10.79 4.28
N ASN A 35 1.82 10.19 3.19
CA ASN A 35 0.74 10.79 2.40
C ASN A 35 -0.60 10.84 3.14
N HIS A 36 -0.96 9.81 3.90
CA HIS A 36 -2.14 9.84 4.77
C HIS A 36 -2.06 11.00 5.78
N CYS A 37 -0.90 11.21 6.40
CA CYS A 37 -0.66 12.32 7.33
C CYS A 37 -0.84 13.68 6.65
N ILE A 38 -0.24 13.88 5.47
CA ILE A 38 -0.35 15.13 4.71
C ILE A 38 -1.82 15.43 4.34
N ILE A 39 -2.57 14.42 3.89
CA ILE A 39 -3.98 14.57 3.52
C ILE A 39 -4.84 14.91 4.76
N ALA A 40 -4.58 14.25 5.90
CA ALA A 40 -5.29 14.53 7.15
C ALA A 40 -4.99 15.93 7.69
N LEU A 41 -3.74 16.40 7.60
CA LEU A 41 -3.35 17.77 7.92
C LEU A 41 -4.06 18.78 7.00
N ALA A 42 -4.07 18.53 5.69
CA ALA A 42 -4.71 19.41 4.73
C ALA A 42 -6.22 19.56 4.99
N ALA A 43 -6.91 18.45 5.22
CA ALA A 43 -8.35 18.46 5.55
C ALA A 43 -8.68 19.17 6.88
N THR A 44 -7.71 19.33 7.77
CA THR A 44 -7.86 20.05 9.06
C THR A 44 -7.30 21.47 9.04
N GLY A 45 -6.98 21.99 7.86
CA GLY A 45 -6.57 23.38 7.66
C GLY A 45 -5.06 23.63 7.81
N TRP A 46 -4.24 22.63 7.50
CA TRP A 46 -2.78 22.72 7.54
C TRP A 46 -2.14 22.28 6.23
N GLN A 47 -1.36 23.15 5.61
CA GLN A 47 -0.46 22.78 4.52
C GLN A 47 0.83 22.19 5.08
N ALA A 48 1.26 21.05 4.52
CA ALA A 48 2.50 20.39 4.85
C ALA A 48 3.56 20.61 3.75
N LYS A 49 4.73 21.10 4.13
CA LYS A 49 5.93 21.16 3.29
C LYS A 49 6.88 20.04 3.72
N VAL A 50 7.15 19.12 2.80
CA VAL A 50 7.86 17.87 3.10
C VAL A 50 9.26 17.87 2.49
N CYS A 51 10.28 17.73 3.33
CA CYS A 51 11.63 17.40 2.92
C CYS A 51 11.85 15.89 3.10
N ARG A 52 12.09 15.16 2.01
CA ARG A 52 12.29 13.69 2.04
C ARG A 52 13.77 13.38 2.17
N LEU A 53 14.09 12.35 2.96
CA LEU A 53 15.46 11.92 3.27
C LEU A 53 16.36 13.10 3.71
N PRO A 54 15.95 13.90 4.71
CA PRO A 54 16.63 15.15 5.05
C PRO A 54 18.03 14.96 5.63
N ASN A 55 18.33 13.79 6.20
CA ASN A 55 19.63 13.49 6.82
C ASN A 55 20.29 12.27 6.16
N PRO A 56 21.30 12.44 5.28
CA PRO A 56 22.01 11.33 4.67
C PRO A 56 22.77 10.43 5.67
N ALA A 57 23.10 10.95 6.85
CA ALA A 57 23.80 10.19 7.89
C ALA A 57 22.85 9.31 8.73
N ASP A 58 21.53 9.52 8.61
CA ASP A 58 20.51 8.70 9.27
C ASP A 58 19.49 8.21 8.23
N PRO A 59 19.73 7.02 7.64
CA PRO A 59 18.84 6.45 6.64
C PRO A 59 17.43 6.13 7.16
N SER A 60 17.23 6.06 8.47
CA SER A 60 15.90 5.83 9.05
C SER A 60 15.04 7.09 9.01
N HIS A 61 15.62 8.29 8.95
CA HIS A 61 14.90 9.56 8.85
C HIS A 61 14.35 9.77 7.44
N LEU A 62 13.08 9.41 7.23
CA LEU A 62 12.46 9.38 5.92
C LEU A 62 11.92 10.73 5.46
N ALA A 63 11.40 11.55 6.38
CA ALA A 63 10.89 12.86 6.04
C ALA A 63 10.86 13.81 7.24
N SER A 64 11.05 15.10 6.97
CA SER A 64 10.64 16.19 7.86
C SER A 64 9.49 16.96 7.23
N ILE A 65 8.54 17.38 8.06
CA ILE A 65 7.28 18.00 7.66
C ILE A 65 7.13 19.31 8.43
N GLU A 66 7.22 20.43 7.70
CA GLU A 66 6.91 21.75 8.22
C GLU A 66 5.44 22.06 7.94
N VAL A 67 4.68 22.51 8.94
CA VAL A 67 3.25 22.82 8.76
C VAL A 67 2.98 24.32 8.82
N SER A 68 2.03 24.78 8.02
CA SER A 68 1.52 26.16 8.04
C SER A 68 0.01 26.17 7.82
N ARG A 69 -0.68 27.20 8.31
CA ARG A 69 -2.14 27.30 8.17
C ARG A 69 -2.53 27.54 6.72
N GLN A 70 -3.49 26.76 6.22
CA GLN A 70 -4.08 26.92 4.90
C GLN A 70 -5.51 26.37 4.90
N ASN A 71 -6.43 26.97 4.15
CA ASN A 71 -7.76 26.39 3.99
C ASN A 71 -7.69 25.04 3.27
N ALA A 72 -8.51 24.08 3.72
CA ALA A 72 -8.63 22.78 3.10
C ALA A 72 -9.25 22.89 1.69
N ASP A 73 -8.68 22.19 0.72
CA ASP A 73 -9.30 22.01 -0.60
C ASP A 73 -10.34 20.88 -0.56
N GLN A 74 -11.33 20.93 -1.46
CA GLN A 74 -12.37 19.92 -1.59
C GLN A 74 -11.78 18.53 -1.88
N LEU A 75 -10.69 18.48 -2.64
CA LEU A 75 -9.96 17.23 -2.91
C LEU A 75 -9.39 16.62 -1.62
N ASP A 76 -8.74 17.44 -0.79
CA ASP A 76 -8.12 16.96 0.45
C ASP A 76 -9.18 16.45 1.44
N ILE A 77 -10.31 17.16 1.56
CA ILE A 77 -11.44 16.71 2.39
C ILE A 77 -11.99 15.36 1.90
N MET A 78 -12.17 15.22 0.58
CA MET A 78 -12.65 13.98 -0.03
C MET A 78 -11.70 12.81 0.23
N LEU A 79 -10.38 13.00 0.01
CA LEU A 79 -9.38 11.96 0.25
C LEU A 79 -9.22 11.64 1.74
N ALA A 80 -9.29 12.63 2.63
CA ALA A 80 -9.25 12.42 4.07
C ALA A 80 -10.45 11.59 4.56
N ALA A 81 -11.64 11.84 4.01
CA ALA A 81 -12.83 11.05 4.29
C ALA A 81 -12.72 9.59 3.79
N ALA A 82 -11.84 9.32 2.83
CA ALA A 82 -11.57 7.96 2.35
C ALA A 82 -10.63 7.15 3.27
N ILE A 83 -9.75 7.81 4.05
CA ILE A 83 -8.79 7.17 4.95
C ILE A 83 -9.44 6.13 5.89
N PRO A 84 -10.47 6.47 6.69
CA PRO A 84 -11.06 5.52 7.62
C PRO A 84 -11.90 4.44 6.92
N ARG A 85 -12.32 4.66 5.67
CA ARG A 85 -13.16 3.75 4.88
C ARG A 85 -12.37 2.73 4.08
N ARG A 86 -11.15 3.09 3.66
CA ARG A 86 -10.31 2.25 2.81
C ARG A 86 -9.99 0.92 3.53
N ARG A 87 -10.31 -0.19 2.87
CA ARG A 87 -10.02 -1.55 3.30
C ARG A 87 -9.40 -2.32 2.14
N THR A 88 -8.61 -3.33 2.47
CA THR A 88 -8.03 -4.24 1.48
C THR A 88 -9.05 -5.34 1.22
N ASP A 89 -9.69 -5.33 0.05
CA ASP A 89 -10.69 -6.35 -0.31
C ASP A 89 -10.04 -7.45 -1.14
N ARG A 90 -9.86 -8.60 -0.51
CA ARG A 90 -9.24 -9.79 -1.11
C ARG A 90 -10.26 -10.74 -1.75
N ARG A 91 -11.56 -10.40 -1.67
CA ARG A 91 -12.63 -11.20 -2.26
C ARG A 91 -12.68 -10.98 -3.77
N HIS A 92 -13.55 -11.75 -4.43
CA HIS A 92 -13.89 -11.51 -5.83
C HIS A 92 -14.61 -10.18 -6.01
N TYR A 93 -14.34 -9.53 -7.14
CA TYR A 93 -14.96 -8.28 -7.54
C TYR A 93 -16.17 -8.56 -8.43
N SER A 94 -17.02 -7.55 -8.63
CA SER A 94 -18.17 -7.67 -9.53
C SER A 94 -17.76 -7.65 -11.01
N PHE A 95 -18.70 -8.01 -11.89
CA PHE A 95 -18.55 -7.98 -13.34
C PHE A 95 -18.50 -6.56 -13.94
N TRP A 96 -18.80 -5.52 -13.17
CA TRP A 96 -18.78 -4.15 -13.69
C TRP A 96 -17.36 -3.71 -14.02
N PRO A 97 -17.13 -3.14 -15.22
CA PRO A 97 -15.82 -2.63 -15.58
C PRO A 97 -15.50 -1.38 -14.77
N VAL A 98 -14.22 -1.20 -14.44
CA VAL A 98 -13.74 0.08 -13.93
C VAL A 98 -13.70 1.09 -15.09
N PRO A 99 -14.34 2.26 -14.99
CA PRO A 99 -14.28 3.27 -16.03
C PRO A 99 -12.83 3.70 -16.33
N VAL A 100 -12.47 3.81 -17.61
CA VAL A 100 -11.14 4.26 -18.04
C VAL A 100 -10.81 5.67 -17.50
N SER A 101 -11.83 6.53 -17.34
CA SER A 101 -11.70 7.85 -16.71
C SER A 101 -11.19 7.77 -15.28
N ASP A 102 -11.61 6.76 -14.52
CA ASP A 102 -11.27 6.60 -13.11
C ASP A 102 -9.84 6.07 -12.97
N ILE A 103 -9.44 5.16 -13.86
CA ILE A 103 -8.06 4.70 -14.00
C ILE A 103 -7.14 5.87 -14.37
N ALA A 104 -7.52 6.67 -15.37
CA ALA A 104 -6.77 7.85 -15.78
C ALA A 104 -6.65 8.89 -14.66
N LEU A 105 -7.70 9.09 -13.85
CA LEU A 105 -7.67 9.99 -12.70
C LEU A 105 -6.68 9.49 -11.62
N MET A 106 -6.71 8.19 -11.29
CA MET A 106 -5.75 7.58 -10.37
C MET A 106 -4.31 7.73 -10.89
N ALA A 107 -4.08 7.46 -12.18
CA ALA A 107 -2.78 7.62 -12.82
C ALA A 107 -2.28 9.07 -12.79
N ALA A 108 -3.13 10.04 -13.13
CA ALA A 108 -2.78 11.46 -13.13
C ALA A 108 -2.41 11.97 -11.73
N ARG A 109 -3.09 11.47 -10.68
CA ARG A 109 -2.76 11.82 -9.29
C ARG A 109 -1.47 11.15 -8.82
N ALA A 110 -1.23 9.89 -9.17
CA ALA A 110 0.03 9.20 -8.89
C ALA A 110 1.23 9.89 -9.57
N ALA A 111 1.06 10.36 -10.81
CA ALA A 111 2.10 11.04 -11.58
C ALA A 111 2.65 12.30 -10.90
N ARG A 112 1.85 12.98 -10.05
CA ARG A 112 2.31 14.12 -9.24
C ARG A 112 3.40 13.75 -8.22
N ASN A 113 3.52 12.46 -7.89
CA ASN A 113 4.58 11.92 -7.05
C ASN A 113 5.73 11.32 -7.88
N GLY A 114 5.74 11.50 -9.21
CA GLY A 114 6.75 10.92 -10.10
C GLY A 114 6.59 9.41 -10.33
N VAL A 115 5.40 8.87 -10.07
CA VAL A 115 5.07 7.44 -10.17
C VAL A 115 4.11 7.24 -11.32
N THR A 116 4.45 6.31 -12.22
CA THR A 116 3.59 5.95 -13.36
C THR A 116 2.66 4.82 -12.95
N VAL A 117 1.42 4.86 -13.42
CA VAL A 117 0.44 3.77 -13.25
C VAL A 117 0.15 3.21 -14.63
N HIS A 118 0.34 1.90 -14.80
CA HIS A 118 -0.06 1.17 -16.01
C HIS A 118 -1.16 0.19 -15.65
N GLN A 119 -2.22 0.16 -16.46
CA GLN A 119 -3.13 -0.98 -16.45
C GLN A 119 -2.44 -2.15 -17.16
N VAL A 120 -2.45 -3.33 -16.55
CA VAL A 120 -1.82 -4.51 -17.13
C VAL A 120 -2.77 -5.15 -18.14
N ASP A 121 -2.38 -5.14 -19.42
CA ASP A 121 -3.19 -5.72 -20.51
C ASP A 121 -2.99 -7.23 -20.63
N ALA A 122 -1.75 -7.71 -20.52
CA ALA A 122 -1.39 -9.12 -20.66
C ALA A 122 -1.53 -9.90 -19.34
N MET A 123 -2.76 -10.03 -18.86
CA MET A 123 -3.06 -10.65 -17.57
C MET A 123 -2.55 -12.09 -17.44
N ASP A 124 -2.57 -12.90 -18.51
CA ASP A 124 -2.09 -14.29 -18.45
C ASP A 124 -0.62 -14.41 -18.05
N LYS A 125 0.24 -13.53 -18.57
CA LYS A 125 1.66 -13.51 -18.20
C LYS A 125 1.83 -13.11 -16.74
N LEU A 126 1.15 -12.05 -16.32
CA LEU A 126 1.23 -11.62 -14.93
C LEU A 126 0.70 -12.70 -13.98
N ASN A 127 -0.39 -13.38 -14.33
CA ASN A 127 -0.96 -14.46 -13.53
C ASN A 127 0.04 -15.60 -13.34
N ALA A 128 0.81 -15.95 -14.37
CA ALA A 128 1.89 -16.94 -14.26
C ALA A 128 2.99 -16.48 -13.28
N VAL A 129 3.38 -15.20 -13.34
CA VAL A 129 4.37 -14.62 -12.43
C VAL A 129 3.87 -14.61 -10.98
N VAL A 130 2.61 -14.22 -10.76
CA VAL A 130 1.96 -14.27 -9.43
C VAL A 130 1.87 -15.71 -8.92
N ALA A 131 1.43 -16.65 -9.77
CA ALA A 131 1.33 -18.06 -9.40
C ALA A 131 2.69 -18.64 -8.98
N LYS A 132 3.75 -18.30 -9.72
CA LYS A 132 5.13 -18.68 -9.38
C LYS A 132 5.54 -18.09 -8.03
N SER A 133 5.33 -16.80 -7.78
CA SER A 133 5.68 -16.21 -6.47
C SER A 133 4.94 -16.86 -5.31
N VAL A 134 3.65 -17.17 -5.48
CA VAL A 134 2.86 -17.88 -4.46
C VAL A 134 3.42 -19.29 -4.21
N TRP A 135 3.86 -19.99 -5.26
CA TRP A 135 4.39 -21.34 -5.14
C TRP A 135 5.78 -21.39 -4.48
N ASP A 136 6.67 -20.46 -4.87
CA ASP A 136 8.00 -20.33 -4.31
C ASP A 136 7.91 -20.03 -2.80
N HIS A 137 7.11 -19.04 -2.41
CA HIS A 137 6.85 -18.71 -1.01
C HIS A 137 6.13 -19.82 -0.23
N ALA A 138 5.19 -20.54 -0.86
CA ALA A 138 4.52 -21.67 -0.21
C ALA A 138 5.47 -22.86 0.05
N SER A 139 6.65 -22.85 -0.58
CA SER A 139 7.68 -23.87 -0.41
C SER A 139 8.82 -23.41 0.51
N ASP A 140 8.78 -22.16 0.99
CA ASP A 140 9.76 -21.55 1.89
C ASP A 140 9.25 -21.59 3.34
N ALA A 141 9.94 -22.35 4.20
CA ALA A 141 9.55 -22.53 5.59
C ALA A 141 9.72 -21.26 6.44
N ASP A 142 10.75 -20.45 6.17
CA ASP A 142 11.05 -19.25 6.94
C ASP A 142 10.06 -18.13 6.59
N TYR A 143 9.73 -17.99 5.30
CA TYR A 143 8.63 -17.13 4.86
C TYR A 143 7.30 -17.52 5.51
N LEU A 144 6.95 -18.82 5.50
CA LEU A 144 5.69 -19.28 6.08
C LEU A 144 5.62 -19.07 7.60
N ALA A 145 6.73 -19.24 8.31
CA ALA A 145 6.82 -18.96 9.74
C ALA A 145 6.60 -17.47 10.02
N GLU A 146 7.23 -16.58 9.26
CA GLU A 146 7.04 -15.13 9.35
C GLU A 146 5.60 -14.72 9.00
N LEU A 147 5.04 -15.24 7.90
CA LEU A 147 3.67 -14.95 7.51
C LEU A 147 2.66 -15.39 8.57
N THR A 148 2.90 -16.53 9.22
CA THR A 148 2.06 -17.02 10.33
C THR A 148 2.21 -16.15 11.58
N ALA A 149 3.40 -15.60 11.84
CA ALA A 149 3.59 -14.66 12.94
C ALA A 149 2.73 -13.39 12.75
N TRP A 150 2.56 -12.93 11.51
CA TRP A 150 1.88 -11.70 11.15
C TRP A 150 0.44 -11.87 10.63
N SER A 151 -0.11 -13.08 10.54
CA SER A 151 -1.48 -13.32 10.05
C SER A 151 -2.27 -14.37 10.83
N GLY A 152 -3.58 -14.45 10.59
CA GLY A 152 -4.46 -15.50 11.13
C GLY A 152 -4.89 -15.35 12.59
N ARG A 153 -4.43 -14.31 13.29
CA ARG A 153 -4.80 -14.05 14.69
C ARG A 153 -6.16 -13.37 14.79
N HIS A 154 -6.97 -13.78 15.77
CA HIS A 154 -8.33 -13.26 15.95
C HIS A 154 -8.36 -11.90 16.68
N ALA A 155 -7.44 -11.70 17.63
CA ALA A 155 -7.35 -10.51 18.48
C ALA A 155 -5.89 -10.02 18.61
N SER A 156 -5.28 -9.66 17.48
CA SER A 156 -3.96 -9.00 17.46
C SER A 156 -4.13 -7.49 17.26
N ALA A 157 -3.26 -6.67 17.84
CA ALA A 157 -3.21 -5.22 17.56
C ALA A 157 -2.51 -4.90 16.21
N VAL A 158 -1.76 -5.87 15.68
CA VAL A 158 -0.96 -5.76 14.46
C VAL A 158 -1.12 -6.98 13.54
N GLY A 159 -0.70 -6.84 12.28
CA GLY A 159 -0.77 -7.90 11.28
C GLY A 159 -2.13 -8.00 10.57
N VAL A 160 -2.37 -9.13 9.91
CA VAL A 160 -3.56 -9.40 9.10
C VAL A 160 -4.48 -10.40 9.83
N PRO A 161 -5.59 -9.95 10.42
CA PRO A 161 -6.51 -10.86 11.11
C PRO A 161 -7.14 -11.88 10.16
N ALA A 162 -7.47 -13.06 10.68
CA ALA A 162 -8.17 -14.14 9.97
C ALA A 162 -9.43 -13.65 9.23
N ARG A 163 -10.22 -12.79 9.89
CA ARG A 163 -11.47 -12.20 9.34
C ARG A 163 -11.26 -11.23 8.19
N ASN A 164 -10.02 -10.94 7.80
CA ASN A 164 -9.67 -10.02 6.71
C ASN A 164 -9.10 -10.73 5.48
N THR A 165 -9.06 -12.07 5.50
CA THR A 165 -8.50 -12.89 4.43
C THR A 165 -9.48 -14.01 4.09
N PRO A 166 -9.90 -14.15 2.82
CA PRO A 166 -10.74 -15.25 2.40
C PRO A 166 -9.91 -16.51 2.20
N ILE A 167 -10.57 -17.65 2.18
CA ILE A 167 -9.95 -18.91 1.76
C ILE A 167 -9.51 -18.74 0.30
N PRO A 168 -8.24 -19.06 -0.07
CA PRO A 168 -7.79 -18.98 -1.45
C PRO A 168 -8.69 -19.81 -2.37
N ASP A 169 -9.15 -19.19 -3.45
CA ASP A 169 -9.95 -19.85 -4.48
C ASP A 169 -9.04 -20.29 -5.64
N PRO A 170 -8.89 -21.60 -5.89
CA PRO A 170 -8.05 -22.10 -6.99
C PRO A 170 -8.51 -21.68 -8.39
N ALA A 171 -9.78 -21.27 -8.54
CA ALA A 171 -10.35 -20.80 -9.80
C ALA A 171 -10.23 -19.27 -9.97
N ALA A 172 -9.69 -18.55 -8.98
CA ALA A 172 -9.42 -17.12 -9.10
C ALA A 172 -8.51 -16.82 -10.30
N ALA A 173 -8.86 -15.82 -11.10
CA ALA A 173 -8.03 -15.36 -12.21
C ALA A 173 -6.62 -14.97 -11.75
N ILE A 174 -6.51 -14.41 -10.54
CA ILE A 174 -5.25 -14.03 -9.91
C ILE A 174 -5.10 -14.81 -8.61
N PRO A 175 -4.07 -15.66 -8.47
CA PRO A 175 -3.81 -16.37 -7.23
C PRO A 175 -3.60 -15.40 -6.07
N SER A 176 -4.29 -15.62 -4.95
CA SER A 176 -4.12 -14.82 -3.74
C SER A 176 -2.99 -15.35 -2.86
N ARG A 177 -2.30 -14.46 -2.15
CA ARG A 177 -1.41 -14.83 -1.04
C ARG A 177 -2.12 -15.73 -0.04
N ARG A 178 -1.43 -16.78 0.42
CA ARG A 178 -1.94 -17.78 1.37
C ARG A 178 -1.70 -17.35 2.82
N PHE A 179 -2.57 -16.51 3.36
CA PHE A 179 -2.51 -16.11 4.78
C PHE A 179 -2.90 -17.25 5.72
N ALA A 180 -2.39 -17.20 6.97
CA ALA A 180 -2.74 -18.19 7.98
C ALA A 180 -4.21 -18.04 8.43
N GLY A 181 -4.89 -19.17 8.64
CA GLY A 181 -6.23 -19.26 9.24
C GLY A 181 -7.30 -18.32 8.65
N PRO A 182 -7.52 -18.26 7.33
CA PRO A 182 -8.48 -17.34 6.71
C PRO A 182 -9.93 -17.64 7.12
N THR A 183 -10.70 -16.59 7.43
CA THR A 183 -12.12 -16.72 7.84
C THR A 183 -13.06 -15.68 7.22
N LEU A 184 -12.58 -14.82 6.32
CA LEU A 184 -13.46 -13.90 5.60
C LEU A 184 -14.31 -14.69 4.59
N ALA A 185 -15.63 -14.55 4.67
CA ALA A 185 -16.53 -15.16 3.71
C ALA A 185 -16.41 -14.49 2.33
N MET A 186 -16.48 -15.31 1.27
CA MET A 186 -16.73 -14.79 -0.08
C MET A 186 -18.19 -14.31 -0.17
N PRO A 187 -18.49 -13.25 -0.94
CA PRO A 187 -19.86 -12.83 -1.16
C PRO A 187 -20.65 -13.95 -1.87
N PRO A 188 -21.92 -14.17 -1.51
CA PRO A 188 -22.75 -15.14 -2.22
C PRO A 188 -22.96 -14.71 -3.68
N ASP A 189 -23.15 -15.68 -4.57
CA ASP A 189 -23.49 -15.49 -5.98
C ASP A 189 -22.46 -14.70 -6.82
N VAL A 190 -21.18 -14.70 -6.41
CA VAL A 190 -20.08 -14.14 -7.20
C VAL A 190 -19.14 -15.27 -7.61
N SER A 191 -19.04 -15.49 -8.91
CA SER A 191 -18.08 -16.44 -9.48
C SER A 191 -16.72 -15.77 -9.68
N PRO A 192 -15.59 -16.50 -9.56
CA PRO A 192 -14.29 -16.04 -10.06
C PRO A 192 -14.33 -15.54 -11.50
N ALA A 193 -15.21 -16.11 -12.33
CA ALA A 193 -15.39 -15.73 -13.73
C ALA A 193 -16.03 -14.33 -13.91
N ASP A 194 -16.71 -13.82 -12.87
CA ASP A 194 -17.33 -12.50 -12.88
C ASP A 194 -16.35 -11.41 -12.41
N ASP A 195 -15.15 -11.77 -11.94
CA ASP A 195 -14.20 -10.80 -11.40
C ASP A 195 -13.62 -9.91 -12.51
N ASN A 196 -14.09 -8.66 -12.56
CA ASN A 196 -13.65 -7.67 -13.54
C ASN A 196 -12.75 -6.59 -12.92
N ALA A 197 -11.99 -6.94 -11.87
CA ALA A 197 -10.99 -6.05 -11.32
C ALA A 197 -9.86 -5.81 -12.32
N VAL A 198 -9.45 -4.56 -12.47
CA VAL A 198 -8.23 -4.22 -13.23
C VAL A 198 -7.01 -4.40 -12.35
N MET A 199 -5.90 -4.81 -12.96
CA MET A 199 -4.59 -4.78 -12.32
C MET A 199 -3.85 -3.51 -12.71
N LEU A 200 -3.47 -2.71 -11.72
CA LEU A 200 -2.68 -1.50 -11.88
C LEU A 200 -1.27 -1.74 -11.35
N ALA A 201 -0.26 -1.50 -12.19
CA ALA A 201 1.14 -1.56 -11.81
C ALA A 201 1.70 -0.15 -11.64
N LEU A 202 2.25 0.13 -10.46
CA LEU A 202 2.93 1.38 -10.14
C LEU A 202 4.43 1.20 -10.34
N GLY A 203 5.04 2.09 -11.12
CA GLY A 203 6.47 2.06 -11.41
C GLY A 203 7.16 3.40 -11.26
N THR A 204 8.46 3.33 -10.96
CA THR A 204 9.36 4.49 -10.81
C THR A 204 10.54 4.39 -11.76
N ARG A 205 11.15 5.53 -12.09
CA ARG A 205 12.32 5.56 -13.00
C ARG A 205 13.60 4.98 -12.37
N THR A 206 13.73 5.11 -11.06
CA THR A 206 14.82 4.55 -10.26
C THR A 206 14.25 3.65 -9.19
N ASP A 207 15.09 2.84 -8.55
CA ASP A 207 14.71 1.95 -7.45
C ASP A 207 15.34 2.37 -6.11
N ASP A 208 15.79 3.61 -6.03
CA ASP A 208 16.37 4.16 -4.80
C ASP A 208 15.30 4.42 -3.73
N ARG A 209 15.76 4.69 -2.51
CA ARG A 209 14.90 4.88 -1.34
C ARG A 209 13.93 6.06 -1.48
N LEU A 210 14.31 7.10 -2.23
CA LEU A 210 13.41 8.23 -2.51
C LEU A 210 12.29 7.82 -3.46
N ALA A 211 12.60 7.03 -4.50
CA ALA A 211 11.63 6.48 -5.41
C ALA A 211 10.64 5.54 -4.69
N GLN A 212 11.15 4.67 -3.81
CA GLN A 212 10.31 3.78 -2.98
C GLN A 212 9.38 4.59 -2.06
N LEU A 213 9.90 5.63 -1.38
CA LEU A 213 9.08 6.48 -0.51
C LEU A 213 7.97 7.18 -1.30
N ARG A 214 8.31 7.74 -2.47
CA ARG A 214 7.34 8.37 -3.38
C ARG A 214 6.32 7.39 -3.95
N ALA A 215 6.73 6.16 -4.23
CA ALA A 215 5.83 5.10 -4.64
C ALA A 215 4.85 4.73 -3.53
N GLY A 216 5.26 4.81 -2.26
CA GLY A 216 4.38 4.67 -1.11
C GLY A 216 3.33 5.79 -1.04
N GLU A 217 3.78 7.03 -1.22
CA GLU A 217 2.89 8.20 -1.26
C GLU A 217 1.88 8.09 -2.42
N ALA A 218 2.34 7.70 -3.61
CA ALA A 218 1.47 7.47 -4.76
C ALA A 218 0.49 6.31 -4.55
N THR A 219 0.94 5.21 -3.93
CA THR A 219 0.08 4.07 -3.58
C THR A 219 -1.05 4.53 -2.67
N SER A 220 -0.75 5.33 -1.66
CA SER A 220 -1.78 5.95 -0.80
C SER A 220 -2.77 6.79 -1.62
N VAL A 221 -2.29 7.68 -2.48
CA VAL A 221 -3.15 8.51 -3.33
C VAL A 221 -4.07 7.67 -4.22
N VAL A 222 -3.57 6.60 -4.84
CA VAL A 222 -4.37 5.70 -5.68
C VAL A 222 -5.44 4.99 -4.86
N LEU A 223 -5.07 4.41 -3.71
CA LEU A 223 -6.00 3.70 -2.83
C LEU A 223 -7.11 4.60 -2.28
N LEU A 224 -6.76 5.82 -1.87
CA LEU A 224 -7.72 6.81 -1.36
C LEU A 224 -8.61 7.35 -2.47
N THR A 225 -8.06 7.54 -3.68
CA THR A 225 -8.84 7.94 -4.86
C THR A 225 -9.84 6.85 -5.24
N ALA A 226 -9.40 5.59 -5.35
CA ALA A 226 -10.28 4.44 -5.59
C ALA A 226 -11.43 4.38 -4.56
N THR A 227 -11.07 4.47 -3.28
CA THR A 227 -12.06 4.43 -2.18
C THR A 227 -13.04 5.61 -2.25
N ALA A 228 -12.59 6.81 -2.60
CA ALA A 228 -13.47 7.97 -2.75
C ALA A 228 -14.45 7.85 -3.92
N MET A 229 -14.10 7.05 -4.94
CA MET A 229 -14.97 6.72 -6.08
C MET A 229 -15.88 5.51 -5.80
N GLY A 230 -15.76 4.88 -4.62
CA GLY A 230 -16.52 3.68 -4.25
C GLY A 230 -15.92 2.36 -4.75
N LEU A 231 -14.71 2.39 -5.32
CA LEU A 231 -14.00 1.19 -5.76
C LEU A 231 -13.33 0.49 -4.56
N ALA A 232 -13.42 -0.83 -4.57
CA ALA A 232 -12.60 -1.69 -3.73
C ALA A 232 -11.18 -1.79 -4.31
N SER A 233 -10.21 -2.12 -3.44
CA SER A 233 -8.82 -2.28 -3.86
C SER A 233 -8.06 -3.31 -3.02
N CYS A 234 -7.06 -3.94 -3.63
CA CYS A 234 -6.16 -4.88 -2.98
C CYS A 234 -4.72 -4.74 -3.48
N PRO A 235 -3.77 -4.38 -2.60
CA PRO A 235 -2.35 -4.55 -2.89
C PRO A 235 -1.98 -6.01 -3.15
N VAL A 236 -1.10 -6.24 -4.13
CA VAL A 236 -0.55 -7.55 -4.52
C VAL A 236 0.98 -7.42 -4.57
N THR A 237 1.65 -7.60 -3.43
CA THR A 237 3.10 -7.36 -3.30
C THR A 237 3.95 -8.59 -3.55
N GLU A 238 3.40 -9.78 -3.35
CA GLU A 238 4.11 -11.08 -3.46
C GLU A 238 4.99 -11.27 -4.70
N PRO A 239 4.55 -10.95 -5.94
CA PRO A 239 5.41 -11.08 -7.12
C PRO A 239 6.58 -10.08 -7.13
N LEU A 240 6.57 -9.06 -6.29
CA LEU A 240 7.61 -8.05 -6.18
C LEU A 240 8.57 -8.29 -4.99
N GLU A 241 8.33 -9.32 -4.19
CA GLU A 241 9.15 -9.71 -3.03
C GLU A 241 10.28 -10.67 -3.46
N ILE A 242 10.10 -11.41 -4.55
CA ILE A 242 11.12 -12.30 -5.13
C ILE A 242 11.79 -11.62 -6.32
N ALA A 243 13.13 -11.60 -6.32
CA ALA A 243 13.93 -10.90 -7.35
C ALA A 243 13.62 -11.38 -8.79
N GLU A 244 13.47 -12.69 -8.98
CA GLU A 244 13.15 -13.30 -10.29
C GLU A 244 11.79 -12.84 -10.81
N THR A 245 10.73 -12.95 -10.00
CA THR A 245 9.38 -12.56 -10.41
C THR A 245 9.25 -11.06 -10.57
N ARG A 246 9.95 -10.28 -9.74
CA ARG A 246 10.00 -8.81 -9.86
C ARG A 246 10.66 -8.39 -11.17
N ALA A 247 11.74 -9.05 -11.58
CA ALA A 247 12.39 -8.83 -12.86
C ALA A 247 11.46 -9.19 -14.03
N ALA A 248 10.67 -10.26 -13.92
CA ALA A 248 9.66 -10.61 -14.91
C ALA A 248 8.58 -9.52 -15.04
N VAL A 249 8.03 -9.02 -13.92
CA VAL A 249 7.07 -7.89 -13.94
C VAL A 249 7.70 -6.65 -14.58
N ARG A 250 8.95 -6.34 -14.27
CA ARG A 250 9.69 -5.22 -14.86
C ARG A 250 9.80 -5.34 -16.38
N ALA A 251 10.16 -6.50 -16.90
CA ALA A 251 10.29 -6.74 -18.32
C ALA A 251 8.92 -6.71 -19.02
N ASP A 252 7.95 -7.49 -18.52
CA ASP A 252 6.67 -7.68 -19.20
C ASP A 252 5.71 -6.48 -19.10
N VAL A 253 5.70 -5.76 -17.97
CA VAL A 253 4.77 -4.64 -17.74
C VAL A 253 5.40 -3.30 -18.10
N PHE A 254 6.69 -3.13 -17.81
CA PHE A 254 7.38 -1.83 -17.95
C PHE A 254 8.41 -1.79 -19.08
N GLY A 255 8.62 -2.89 -19.82
CA GLY A 255 9.61 -2.97 -20.89
C GLY A 255 11.01 -2.58 -20.41
N ASP A 256 11.37 -2.94 -19.17
CA ASP A 256 12.62 -2.58 -18.47
C ASP A 256 12.88 -1.08 -18.24
N SER A 257 11.95 -0.21 -18.63
CA SER A 257 12.11 1.24 -18.54
C SER A 257 11.87 1.82 -17.13
N GLN A 258 11.17 1.08 -16.28
CA GLN A 258 10.80 1.48 -14.92
C GLN A 258 10.92 0.29 -13.97
N TYR A 259 11.02 0.57 -12.68
CA TYR A 259 11.06 -0.42 -11.62
C TYR A 259 9.67 -0.60 -11.01
N PRO A 260 9.13 -1.83 -10.95
CA PRO A 260 7.85 -2.09 -10.32
C PRO A 260 7.96 -1.87 -8.82
N GLN A 261 7.01 -1.10 -8.27
CA GLN A 261 6.95 -0.75 -6.86
C GLN A 261 5.73 -1.35 -6.16
N MET A 262 4.57 -1.37 -6.83
CA MET A 262 3.33 -1.88 -6.25
C MET A 262 2.42 -2.41 -7.36
N LEU A 263 1.71 -3.50 -7.11
CA LEU A 263 0.58 -3.93 -7.92
C LEU A 263 -0.70 -3.76 -7.10
N LEU A 264 -1.75 -3.22 -7.71
CA LEU A 264 -3.05 -3.00 -7.09
C LEU A 264 -4.13 -3.61 -7.95
N ARG A 265 -4.94 -4.52 -7.38
CA ARG A 265 -6.25 -4.83 -7.92
C ARG A 265 -7.21 -3.71 -7.57
N VAL A 266 -8.00 -3.24 -8.52
CA VAL A 266 -9.04 -2.22 -8.32
C VAL A 266 -10.29 -2.62 -9.07
N GLY A 267 -11.45 -2.50 -8.43
CA GLY A 267 -12.72 -2.86 -9.04
C GLY A 267 -13.92 -2.52 -8.16
N TRP A 268 -15.10 -2.91 -8.62
CA TRP A 268 -16.33 -2.76 -7.84
C TRP A 268 -16.50 -3.95 -6.88
N ALA A 269 -16.74 -3.65 -5.59
CA ALA A 269 -17.19 -4.69 -4.67
C ALA A 269 -18.57 -5.20 -5.12
N PRO A 270 -18.87 -6.49 -4.98
CA PRO A 270 -20.21 -7.02 -5.27
C PRO A 270 -21.29 -6.31 -4.44
N ILE A 271 -22.48 -6.10 -5.03
CA ILE A 271 -23.59 -5.35 -4.39
C ILE A 271 -23.98 -5.95 -3.04
N ASN A 272 -23.98 -7.29 -2.95
CA ASN A 272 -24.36 -8.04 -1.76
C ASN A 272 -23.17 -8.36 -0.85
N ALA A 273 -22.02 -7.73 -1.06
CA ALA A 273 -20.85 -7.97 -0.24
C ALA A 273 -21.01 -7.27 1.12
N ASP A 274 -20.90 -8.05 2.20
CA ASP A 274 -20.86 -7.48 3.55
C ASP A 274 -19.68 -6.49 3.69
N PRO A 275 -19.84 -5.44 4.53
CA PRO A 275 -18.75 -4.52 4.84
C PRO A 275 -17.54 -5.26 5.41
N LEU A 276 -16.35 -4.87 4.96
CA LEU A 276 -15.11 -5.47 5.47
C LEU A 276 -14.85 -5.03 6.91
N PRO A 277 -14.47 -5.97 7.80
CA PRO A 277 -14.10 -5.62 9.16
C PRO A 277 -12.84 -4.75 9.17
N SER A 278 -12.76 -3.80 10.10
CA SER A 278 -11.54 -3.01 10.27
C SER A 278 -10.37 -3.88 10.70
N THR A 279 -9.22 -3.65 10.07
CA THR A 279 -7.94 -4.12 10.61
C THR A 279 -7.51 -3.20 11.75
N PRO A 280 -6.91 -3.74 12.82
CA PRO A 280 -6.47 -2.96 13.96
C PRO A 280 -5.29 -2.05 13.59
N ARG A 281 -5.06 -1.01 14.39
CA ARG A 281 -3.91 -0.11 14.30
C ARG A 281 -3.32 0.03 15.70
N ARG A 282 -2.00 0.23 15.76
CA ARG A 282 -1.32 0.63 16.99
C ARG A 282 -1.87 1.97 17.47
N ASP A 283 -1.88 2.15 18.78
CA ASP A 283 -2.26 3.44 19.37
C ASP A 283 -1.23 4.51 19.01
N LEU A 284 -1.68 5.75 18.89
CA LEU A 284 -0.82 6.87 18.47
C LEU A 284 0.38 7.04 19.41
N SER A 285 0.19 6.82 20.71
CA SER A 285 1.25 6.91 21.72
C SER A 285 2.34 5.85 21.58
N GLU A 286 2.11 4.78 20.82
CA GLU A 286 3.12 3.74 20.56
C GLU A 286 4.01 4.09 19.36
N ILE A 287 3.63 5.09 18.56
CA ILE A 287 4.27 5.40 17.28
C ILE A 287 4.61 6.90 17.11
N VAL A 288 4.21 7.74 18.06
CA VAL A 288 4.50 9.18 18.08
C VAL A 288 5.19 9.54 19.38
N GLU A 289 6.34 10.18 19.24
CA GLU A 289 7.11 10.77 20.33
C GLU A 289 7.09 12.30 20.23
N TRP A 290 7.02 12.96 21.37
CA TRP A 290 7.10 14.41 21.45
C TRP A 290 8.51 14.80 21.88
N ILE A 291 9.25 15.43 20.98
CA ILE A 291 10.55 16.00 21.31
C ILE A 291 10.28 17.38 21.92
N ALA A 292 10.57 17.54 23.21
CA ALA A 292 10.48 18.83 23.86
C ALA A 292 11.59 19.76 23.33
N ASP A 293 11.26 21.04 23.13
CA ASP A 293 12.27 22.07 22.86
C ASP A 293 13.21 22.21 24.07
N GLY A 294 14.38 21.57 24.04
CA GLY A 294 15.40 21.84 25.05
C GLY A 294 16.44 20.77 25.33
N GLU A 295 17.29 20.43 24.36
CA GLU A 295 18.72 20.18 24.66
C GLU A 295 19.56 20.89 23.60
N LYS A 296 19.72 22.21 23.77
CA LYS A 296 20.93 22.86 23.28
C LYS A 296 22.08 22.27 24.08
N SER A 297 22.80 21.34 23.48
CA SER A 297 24.06 20.83 23.99
C SER A 297 25.02 22.02 24.14
N VAL A 298 25.07 22.59 25.33
CA VAL A 298 26.24 23.34 25.78
C VAL A 298 27.29 22.28 26.03
N ASN A 299 28.20 22.10 25.07
CA ASN A 299 29.53 21.55 25.27
C ASN A 299 30.40 21.98 24.08
N GLY A 300 31.19 23.03 24.29
CA GLY A 300 32.23 23.52 23.38
C GLY A 300 32.07 24.96 22.97
#